data_AF-A0A3A8NEA6-F1
#
_entry.id   AF-A0A3A8NEA6-F1
#
_cell.length_a   1.000
_cell.length_b   1.000
_cell.length_c   1.000
_cell.angle_alpha   90.00
_cell.angle_beta   90.00
_cell.angle_gamma   90.00
#
_symmetry.space_group_name_H-M   'P 1'
#
loop_
_entity.id
_entity.type
_entity.pdbx_description
1 polymer ?
#
loop_
_entity_poly.entity_id
_entity_poly.type
_entity_poly.pdbx_seq_one_letter_code
_entity_poly.pdbx_strand_id
1 'polypeptide(L)'
;MTHPDPAVMPLLARIYDARNSHFDAEGRYCHRIPSTFTEAEHQQLSAAGLQPNVFAQWGHDETIDRLRQAAAAVDLRRAADAFVASMVSADPAWLTVLPAAALGRAMPAHAEEPMGGGSCRVCFFKADAIDTTQVAYFRQLSGSGWGDTHPAVGALALAAASASPTATWPRPTPRDVWVFHRVLDLLRALPPKARYSQARTALQKAGLLRADHPSRPETVLEALAFIGILETPEHPGMRTRFTPAIERDRRPTTRVEVPAPLAWWTAGHGLHEAHVDALFGHLARPEEEPVPPPTKPVGRRKTASPASPRPQSIAGPPTPGSVYAIRYREDLWGAAYCHEVRTDERGIVRGRVEYLDLLSPTPPTADQLAGTPFRDRLNGERWQGWCTGLDKTPGVKRIAIEVPAPAHAQPTPDRVAFSGARDLAHLAGWNFKF
;
A
#
# COMPACT_ATOMS: atom_id res chain seq x y z
N MET A 1 -12.07 16.48 -5.96
CA MET A 1 -10.74 16.18 -5.39
C MET A 1 -9.86 17.41 -5.54
N THR A 2 -9.70 18.16 -4.45
CA THR A 2 -8.64 19.15 -4.32
C THR A 2 -7.29 18.43 -4.29
N HIS A 3 -6.24 19.02 -4.87
CA HIS A 3 -4.88 18.52 -4.65
C HIS A 3 -4.68 18.38 -3.14
N PRO A 4 -4.32 17.20 -2.61
CA PRO A 4 -3.99 17.10 -1.20
C PRO A 4 -2.85 18.09 -0.95
N ASP A 5 -2.98 18.89 0.11
CA ASP A 5 -1.87 19.68 0.60
C ASP A 5 -0.64 18.76 0.67
N PRO A 6 0.45 19.05 -0.06
CA PRO A 6 1.60 18.16 -0.14
C PRO A 6 2.21 17.85 1.24
N ALA A 7 1.87 18.64 2.27
CA ALA A 7 2.23 18.40 3.66
C ALA A 7 1.35 17.37 4.40
N VAL A 8 0.16 17.02 3.89
CA VAL A 8 -0.74 16.01 4.51
C VAL A 8 -0.33 14.58 4.22
N MET A 9 0.17 14.29 3.00
CA MET A 9 0.56 12.92 2.62
C MET A 9 1.65 12.29 3.51
N PRO A 10 2.70 13.02 3.95
CA PRO A 10 3.64 12.53 4.95
C PRO A 10 3.01 12.17 6.30
N LEU A 11 1.97 12.90 6.73
CA LEU A 11 1.24 12.61 7.96
C LEU A 11 0.44 11.30 7.83
N LEU A 12 -0.32 11.16 6.74
CA LEU A 12 -1.06 9.93 6.46
C LEU A 12 -0.11 8.73 6.33
N ALA A 13 1.07 8.90 5.73
CA ALA A 13 2.08 7.85 5.66
C ALA A 13 2.62 7.40 7.03
N ARG A 14 2.70 8.31 8.01
CA ARG A 14 3.08 7.94 9.39
C ARG A 14 2.00 7.12 10.07
N ILE A 15 0.72 7.43 9.83
CA ILE A 15 -0.42 6.74 10.45
C ILE A 15 -0.67 5.39 9.79
N TYR A 16 -0.79 5.34 8.46
CA TYR A 16 -1.06 4.13 7.68
C TYR A 16 0.17 3.25 7.42
N ASP A 17 1.24 3.45 8.19
CA ASP A 17 2.32 2.48 8.27
C ASP A 17 1.78 1.16 8.82
N ALA A 18 2.15 0.04 8.20
CA ALA A 18 1.66 -1.29 8.57
C ALA A 18 1.92 -1.64 10.04
N ARG A 19 2.93 -1.03 10.68
CA ARG A 19 3.23 -1.25 12.11
C ARG A 19 2.19 -0.64 13.06
N ASN A 20 1.33 0.24 12.57
CA ASN A 20 0.25 0.84 13.35
C ASN A 20 -1.08 0.09 13.20
N SER A 21 -1.18 -0.88 12.28
CA SER A 21 -2.42 -1.61 12.06
C SER A 21 -2.81 -2.46 13.27
N HIS A 22 -4.11 -2.54 13.53
CA HIS A 22 -4.71 -3.43 14.54
C HIS A 22 -6.20 -3.60 14.25
N PHE A 23 -6.84 -4.52 14.98
CA PHE A 23 -8.30 -4.59 15.05
C PHE A 23 -8.77 -3.92 16.35
N ASP A 24 -9.78 -3.06 16.27
CA ASP A 24 -10.39 -2.47 17.47
C ASP A 24 -11.37 -3.44 18.16
N ALA A 25 -12.05 -2.98 19.22
CA ALA A 25 -12.98 -3.80 19.99
C ALA A 25 -14.20 -4.28 19.17
N GLU A 26 -14.55 -3.54 18.12
CA GLU A 26 -15.63 -3.87 17.19
C GLU A 26 -15.13 -4.74 16.01
N GLY A 27 -13.85 -5.12 15.99
CA GLY A 27 -13.25 -5.93 14.93
C GLY A 27 -12.98 -5.16 13.64
N ARG A 28 -12.95 -3.81 13.67
CA ARG A 28 -12.61 -2.98 12.51
C ARG A 28 -11.11 -2.87 12.35
N TYR A 29 -10.65 -2.88 11.10
CA TYR A 29 -9.23 -2.70 10.78
C TYR A 29 -8.84 -1.22 10.90
N CYS A 30 -8.07 -0.90 11.93
CA CYS A 30 -7.75 0.45 12.37
C CYS A 30 -6.24 0.71 12.36
N HIS A 31 -5.84 1.98 12.35
CA HIS A 31 -4.45 2.38 12.48
C HIS A 31 -4.28 3.27 13.70
N ARG A 32 -3.29 2.94 14.53
CA ARG A 32 -2.91 3.81 15.65
C ARG A 32 -2.34 5.12 15.12
N ILE A 33 -2.82 6.22 15.67
CA ILE A 33 -2.19 7.52 15.45
C ILE A 33 -0.99 7.58 16.41
N PRO A 34 0.25 7.76 15.91
CA PRO A 34 1.42 7.84 16.79
C PRO A 34 1.26 8.97 17.82
N SER A 35 1.59 8.71 19.08
CA SER A 35 1.52 9.70 20.17
C SER A 35 2.45 10.91 19.98
N THR A 36 3.38 10.82 19.03
CA THR A 36 4.23 11.91 18.53
C THR A 36 3.51 12.87 17.60
N PHE A 37 2.24 12.65 17.25
CA PHE A 37 1.44 13.62 16.52
C PHE A 37 1.14 14.84 17.38
N THR A 38 1.42 16.02 16.83
CA THR A 38 1.10 17.29 17.47
C THR A 38 -0.34 17.70 17.18
N GLU A 39 -0.90 18.56 18.04
CA GLU A 39 -2.23 19.16 17.83
C GLU A 39 -2.34 19.87 16.46
N ALA A 40 -1.28 20.54 16.01
CA ALA A 40 -1.23 21.17 14.70
C ALA A 40 -1.33 20.16 13.54
N GLU A 41 -0.72 18.98 13.67
CA GLU A 41 -0.82 17.91 12.65
C GLU A 41 -2.23 17.30 12.62
N HIS A 42 -2.89 17.15 13.77
CA HIS A 42 -4.29 16.75 13.85
C HIS A 42 -5.21 17.77 13.17
N GLN A 43 -5.00 19.06 13.44
CA GLN A 43 -5.76 20.14 12.82
C GLN A 43 -5.54 20.19 11.30
N GLN A 44 -4.32 19.95 10.84
CA GLN A 44 -4.01 19.89 9.42
C GLN A 44 -4.75 18.76 8.70
N LEU A 45 -4.77 17.55 9.28
CA LEU A 45 -5.55 16.42 8.75
C LEU A 45 -7.05 16.73 8.73
N SER A 46 -7.54 17.36 9.79
CA SER A 46 -8.95 17.74 9.92
C SER A 46 -9.37 18.79 8.89
N ALA A 47 -8.55 19.83 8.70
CA ALA A 47 -8.77 20.87 7.69
C ALA A 47 -8.77 20.33 6.26
N ALA A 48 -8.01 19.25 6.01
CA ALA A 48 -8.00 18.55 4.73
C ALA A 48 -9.19 17.58 4.56
N GLY A 49 -10.02 17.36 5.58
CA GLY A 49 -11.10 16.37 5.59
C GLY A 49 -10.58 14.93 5.52
N LEU A 50 -9.38 14.69 6.05
CA LEU A 50 -8.68 13.40 6.00
C LEU A 50 -8.36 12.92 7.43
N GLN A 51 -9.35 12.99 8.33
CA GLN A 51 -9.18 12.42 9.67
C GLN A 51 -9.02 10.89 9.58
N PRO A 52 -8.02 10.27 10.22
CA PRO A 52 -7.81 8.83 10.18
C PRO A 52 -8.94 8.05 10.85
N ASN A 53 -9.11 6.77 10.48
CA ASN A 53 -10.09 5.87 11.07
C ASN A 53 -11.54 6.41 10.98
N VAL A 54 -11.86 7.09 9.89
CA VAL A 54 -13.24 7.53 9.58
C VAL A 54 -13.89 6.47 8.71
N PHE A 55 -14.81 5.72 9.30
CA PHE A 55 -15.41 4.56 8.68
C PHE A 55 -16.72 4.88 7.96
N ALA A 56 -16.85 4.35 6.74
CA ALA A 56 -18.13 4.16 6.08
C ALA A 56 -18.56 2.70 6.23
N GLN A 57 -19.84 2.49 6.53
CA GLN A 57 -20.45 1.18 6.59
C GLN A 57 -21.79 1.26 5.85
N TRP A 58 -21.84 0.68 4.66
CA TRP A 58 -23.01 0.69 3.79
C TRP A 58 -23.53 -0.72 3.60
N GLY A 59 -24.84 -0.85 3.35
CA GLY A 59 -25.41 -2.11 2.90
C GLY A 59 -24.96 -2.48 1.48
N HIS A 60 -25.16 -3.74 1.10
CA HIS A 60 -24.87 -4.24 -0.25
C HIS A 60 -25.55 -3.41 -1.33
N ASP A 61 -26.89 -3.33 -1.26
CA ASP A 61 -27.72 -2.65 -2.26
C ASP A 61 -27.44 -1.14 -2.26
N GLU A 62 -27.30 -0.54 -1.07
CA GLU A 62 -26.92 0.87 -0.92
C GLU A 62 -25.57 1.16 -1.62
N THR A 63 -24.59 0.28 -1.47
CA THR A 63 -23.28 0.45 -2.11
C THR A 63 -23.38 0.41 -3.62
N ILE A 64 -24.15 -0.53 -4.16
CA ILE A 64 -24.39 -0.66 -5.60
C ILE A 64 -25.10 0.57 -6.14
N ASP A 65 -26.15 1.03 -5.46
CA ASP A 65 -26.93 2.19 -5.89
C ASP A 65 -26.08 3.47 -5.87
N ARG A 66 -25.31 3.70 -4.79
CA ARG A 66 -24.36 4.83 -4.72
C ARG A 66 -23.36 4.80 -5.86
N LEU A 67 -22.77 3.63 -6.15
CA LEU A 67 -21.81 3.47 -7.23
C LEU A 67 -22.45 3.76 -8.60
N ARG A 68 -23.62 3.17 -8.88
CA ARG A 68 -24.34 3.33 -10.16
C ARG A 68 -24.79 4.77 -10.38
N GLN A 69 -25.38 5.40 -9.37
CA GLN A 69 -25.82 6.79 -9.43
C GLN A 69 -24.64 7.74 -9.66
N ALA A 70 -23.55 7.58 -8.90
CA ALA A 70 -22.36 8.40 -9.07
C ALA A 70 -21.74 8.21 -10.46
N ALA A 71 -21.68 6.97 -10.97
CA ALA A 71 -21.11 6.67 -12.29
C ALA A 71 -21.95 7.21 -13.45
N ALA A 72 -23.28 7.28 -13.29
CA ALA A 72 -24.19 7.89 -14.26
C ALA A 72 -23.98 9.41 -14.35
N ALA A 73 -23.66 10.07 -13.24
CA ALA A 73 -23.43 11.51 -13.19
C ALA A 73 -22.05 11.96 -13.74
N VAL A 74 -21.11 11.03 -13.94
CA VAL A 74 -19.75 11.33 -14.40
C VAL A 74 -19.73 11.50 -15.92
N ASP A 75 -19.17 12.60 -16.40
CA ASP A 75 -18.78 12.77 -17.80
C ASP A 75 -17.55 11.91 -18.11
N LEU A 76 -17.72 10.89 -18.97
CA LEU A 76 -16.64 9.97 -19.33
C LEU A 76 -15.48 10.65 -20.06
N ARG A 77 -15.74 11.72 -20.82
CA ARG A 77 -14.67 12.46 -21.52
C ARG A 77 -13.80 13.19 -20.50
N ARG A 78 -14.40 13.79 -19.48
CA ARG A 78 -13.68 14.45 -18.38
C ARG A 78 -12.95 13.44 -17.49
N ALA A 79 -13.53 12.26 -17.28
CA ALA A 79 -12.84 11.17 -16.59
C ALA A 79 -11.63 10.67 -17.39
N ALA A 80 -11.74 10.56 -18.72
CA ALA A 80 -10.64 10.20 -19.60
C ALA A 80 -9.53 11.27 -19.63
N ASP A 81 -9.89 12.55 -19.69
CA ASP A 81 -8.94 13.67 -19.56
C ASP A 81 -8.16 13.58 -18.24
N ALA A 82 -8.86 13.38 -17.13
CA ALA A 82 -8.25 13.29 -15.80
C ALA A 82 -7.38 12.03 -15.64
N PHE A 83 -7.82 10.92 -16.22
CA PHE A 83 -7.04 9.67 -16.30
C PHE A 83 -5.69 9.91 -17.01
N VAL A 84 -5.70 10.55 -18.18
CA VAL A 84 -4.47 10.86 -18.93
C VAL A 84 -3.62 11.89 -18.19
N ALA A 85 -4.22 12.93 -17.61
CA ALA A 85 -3.50 13.91 -16.80
C ALA A 85 -2.75 13.25 -15.62
N SER A 86 -3.30 12.17 -15.03
CA SER A 86 -2.67 11.46 -13.92
C SER A 86 -1.38 10.71 -14.31
N MET A 87 -1.07 10.57 -15.60
CA MET A 87 0.15 9.89 -16.07
C MET A 87 1.41 10.61 -15.58
N VAL A 88 1.40 11.95 -15.61
CA VAL A 88 2.53 12.78 -15.19
C VAL A 88 2.09 13.95 -14.31
N SER A 89 1.18 14.80 -14.79
CA SER A 89 0.96 16.14 -14.21
C SER A 89 -0.01 16.18 -13.03
N ALA A 90 -1.04 15.33 -13.01
CA ALA A 90 -2.09 15.32 -11.99
C ALA A 90 -1.83 14.29 -10.88
N ASP A 91 -2.60 14.37 -9.80
CA ASP A 91 -2.57 13.40 -8.69
C ASP A 91 -2.97 11.99 -9.18
N PRO A 92 -2.31 10.89 -8.74
CA PRO A 92 -2.62 9.54 -9.21
C PRO A 92 -4.04 9.10 -8.88
N ALA A 93 -4.66 9.72 -7.87
CA ALA A 93 -6.03 9.43 -7.53
C ALA A 93 -6.99 9.77 -8.67
N TRP A 94 -6.63 10.62 -9.65
CA TRP A 94 -7.47 10.83 -10.84
C TRP A 94 -7.48 9.64 -11.81
N LEU A 95 -6.50 8.74 -11.74
CA LEU A 95 -6.51 7.45 -12.46
C LEU A 95 -7.73 6.60 -12.07
N THR A 96 -8.25 6.82 -10.87
CA THR A 96 -9.30 6.01 -10.24
C THR A 96 -10.70 6.32 -10.79
N VAL A 97 -10.92 7.53 -11.31
CA VAL A 97 -12.28 7.99 -11.67
C VAL A 97 -12.86 7.23 -12.85
N LEU A 98 -12.07 7.04 -13.92
CA LEU A 98 -12.55 6.38 -15.14
C LEU A 98 -12.88 4.88 -14.92
N PRO A 99 -12.01 4.06 -14.28
CA PRO A 99 -12.35 2.68 -13.91
C PRO A 99 -13.59 2.57 -13.02
N ALA A 100 -13.75 3.44 -12.02
CA ALA A 100 -14.94 3.43 -11.17
C ALA A 100 -16.22 3.74 -11.95
N ALA A 101 -16.16 4.72 -12.87
CA ALA A 101 -17.28 5.04 -13.74
C ALA A 101 -17.63 3.87 -14.67
N ALA A 102 -16.62 3.16 -15.19
CA ALA A 102 -16.84 1.95 -15.98
C ALA A 102 -17.53 0.85 -15.15
N LEU A 103 -17.07 0.59 -13.93
CA LEU A 103 -17.69 -0.38 -13.03
C LEU A 103 -19.14 -0.02 -12.73
N GLY A 104 -19.42 1.21 -12.29
CA GLY A 104 -20.76 1.62 -11.91
C GLY A 104 -21.76 1.68 -13.07
N ARG A 105 -21.29 1.96 -14.29
CA ARG A 105 -22.13 1.90 -15.50
C ARG A 105 -22.44 0.47 -15.95
N ALA A 106 -21.51 -0.46 -15.73
CA ALA A 106 -21.69 -1.87 -16.07
C ALA A 106 -22.43 -2.68 -14.98
N MET A 107 -22.36 -2.23 -13.71
CA MET A 107 -22.88 -2.97 -12.55
C MET A 107 -24.39 -3.22 -12.66
N PRO A 108 -24.84 -4.49 -12.74
CA PRO A 108 -26.26 -4.81 -12.71
C PRO A 108 -26.80 -4.67 -11.28
N ALA A 109 -28.11 -4.43 -11.18
CA ALA A 109 -28.81 -4.76 -9.95
C ALA A 109 -28.72 -6.28 -9.73
N HIS A 110 -28.36 -6.71 -8.53
CA HIS A 110 -28.29 -8.11 -8.16
C HIS A 110 -28.49 -8.25 -6.65
N ALA A 111 -28.96 -9.41 -6.22
CA ALA A 111 -28.98 -9.76 -4.81
C ALA A 111 -27.56 -10.10 -4.32
N GLU A 112 -27.30 -9.90 -3.04
CA GLU A 112 -26.04 -10.33 -2.45
C GLU A 112 -25.89 -11.86 -2.54
N GLU A 113 -24.78 -12.31 -3.12
CA GLU A 113 -24.48 -13.73 -3.25
C GLU A 113 -23.09 -14.03 -2.66
N PRO A 114 -22.98 -14.52 -1.42
CA PRO A 114 -21.68 -14.69 -0.77
C PRO A 114 -20.81 -15.78 -1.43
N MET A 115 -19.51 -15.56 -1.55
CA MET A 115 -18.48 -16.56 -1.84
C MET A 115 -17.55 -16.78 -0.64
N GLY A 116 -16.63 -17.73 -0.76
CA GLY A 116 -15.62 -17.99 0.27
C GLY A 116 -14.88 -16.69 0.65
N GLY A 117 -14.68 -16.48 1.96
CA GLY A 117 -14.10 -15.24 2.49
C GLY A 117 -15.12 -14.13 2.79
N GLY A 118 -16.41 -14.35 2.53
CA GLY A 118 -17.50 -13.48 2.97
C GLY A 118 -17.78 -12.27 2.08
N SER A 119 -17.26 -12.25 0.85
CA SER A 119 -17.59 -11.22 -0.15
C SER A 119 -18.64 -11.71 -1.16
N CYS A 120 -19.34 -10.80 -1.81
CA CYS A 120 -20.30 -11.08 -2.85
C CYS A 120 -19.59 -11.53 -4.13
N ARG A 121 -19.97 -12.71 -4.63
CA ARG A 121 -19.42 -13.34 -5.84
C ARG A 121 -19.72 -12.60 -7.13
N VAL A 122 -20.65 -11.64 -7.08
CA VAL A 122 -21.00 -10.79 -8.23
C VAL A 122 -20.18 -9.49 -8.22
N CYS A 123 -20.05 -8.82 -7.08
CA CYS A 123 -19.47 -7.47 -7.03
C CYS A 123 -18.26 -7.24 -6.11
N PHE A 124 -17.83 -8.23 -5.33
CA PHE A 124 -16.83 -8.13 -4.23
C PHE A 124 -17.27 -7.33 -3.00
N PHE A 125 -18.56 -6.95 -2.88
CA PHE A 125 -19.06 -6.34 -1.65
C PHE A 125 -18.81 -7.26 -0.45
N LYS A 126 -18.41 -6.70 0.69
CA LYS A 126 -18.23 -7.40 1.95
C LYS A 126 -18.80 -6.50 3.03
N ALA A 127 -19.56 -7.07 3.97
CA ALA A 127 -20.13 -6.31 5.07
C ALA A 127 -19.04 -5.96 6.12
N ASP A 128 -18.15 -5.03 5.77
CA ASP A 128 -17.13 -4.48 6.64
C ASP A 128 -17.16 -2.94 6.68
N ALA A 129 -16.52 -2.40 7.73
CA ALA A 129 -16.33 -0.97 7.87
C ALA A 129 -15.08 -0.56 7.08
N ILE A 130 -15.23 0.42 6.18
CA ILE A 130 -14.16 0.89 5.30
C ILE A 130 -13.63 2.22 5.81
N ASP A 131 -12.35 2.28 6.17
CA ASP A 131 -11.67 3.54 6.48
C ASP A 131 -11.57 4.40 5.20
N THR A 132 -12.44 5.39 5.09
CA THR A 132 -12.57 6.26 3.93
C THR A 132 -11.31 7.10 3.69
N THR A 133 -10.60 7.46 4.76
CA THR A 133 -9.34 8.21 4.70
C THR A 133 -8.22 7.31 4.22
N GLN A 134 -8.18 6.05 4.66
CA GLN A 134 -7.20 5.09 4.16
C GLN A 134 -7.38 4.86 2.65
N VAL A 135 -8.62 4.67 2.21
CA VAL A 135 -8.91 4.52 0.78
C VAL A 135 -8.48 5.77 0.02
N ALA A 136 -8.77 6.97 0.52
CA ALA A 136 -8.32 8.22 -0.11
C ALA A 136 -6.78 8.32 -0.20
N TYR A 137 -6.08 7.97 0.87
CA TYR A 137 -4.63 7.93 0.94
C TYR A 137 -4.02 6.98 -0.11
N PHE A 138 -4.51 5.73 -0.22
CA PHE A 138 -3.96 4.77 -1.17
C PHE A 138 -4.24 5.14 -2.63
N ARG A 139 -5.40 5.75 -2.92
CA ARG A 139 -5.67 6.32 -4.25
C ARG A 139 -4.67 7.42 -4.59
N GLN A 140 -4.35 8.31 -3.66
CA GLN A 140 -3.36 9.38 -3.87
C GLN A 140 -1.92 8.84 -3.99
N LEU A 141 -1.61 7.74 -3.29
CA LEU A 141 -0.29 7.13 -3.33
C LEU A 141 -0.01 6.44 -4.68
N SER A 142 -1.00 5.77 -5.25
CA SER A 142 -0.74 4.82 -6.36
C SER A 142 -1.81 4.78 -7.46
N GLY A 143 -2.95 5.45 -7.30
CA GLY A 143 -4.10 5.37 -8.21
C GLY A 143 -4.79 4.00 -8.20
N SER A 144 -4.52 3.17 -7.18
CA SER A 144 -4.94 1.77 -7.09
C SER A 144 -6.40 1.60 -6.70
N GLY A 145 -6.83 0.34 -6.62
CA GLY A 145 -8.17 -0.04 -6.18
C GLY A 145 -9.05 -0.59 -7.29
N TRP A 146 -8.49 -1.30 -8.27
CA TRP A 146 -9.24 -1.89 -9.41
C TRP A 146 -9.03 -3.40 -9.50
N GLY A 147 -9.95 -4.07 -10.18
CA GLY A 147 -9.82 -5.50 -10.49
C GLY A 147 -10.49 -6.42 -9.47
N ASP A 148 -10.10 -6.39 -8.21
CA ASP A 148 -10.60 -7.27 -7.14
C ASP A 148 -11.12 -6.52 -5.90
N THR A 149 -11.41 -5.24 -6.05
CA THR A 149 -11.73 -4.35 -4.93
C THR A 149 -13.22 -4.23 -4.64
N HIS A 150 -13.51 -3.90 -3.39
CA HIS A 150 -14.84 -3.65 -2.87
C HIS A 150 -15.54 -2.47 -3.61
N PRO A 151 -16.80 -2.59 -4.05
CA PRO A 151 -17.47 -1.59 -4.88
C PRO A 151 -17.61 -0.21 -4.20
N ALA A 152 -17.67 -0.16 -2.87
CA ALA A 152 -17.66 1.08 -2.11
C ALA A 152 -16.39 1.92 -2.35
N VAL A 153 -15.23 1.31 -2.66
CA VAL A 153 -14.00 2.04 -3.02
C VAL A 153 -14.24 2.89 -4.27
N GLY A 154 -14.92 2.31 -5.26
CA GLY A 154 -15.33 3.01 -6.48
C GLY A 154 -16.34 4.12 -6.19
N ALA A 155 -17.37 3.85 -5.38
CA ALA A 155 -18.35 4.87 -5.00
C ALA A 155 -17.70 6.05 -4.26
N LEU A 156 -16.78 5.79 -3.33
CA LEU A 156 -16.00 6.81 -2.62
C LEU A 156 -15.10 7.62 -3.57
N ALA A 157 -14.50 6.97 -4.58
CA ALA A 157 -13.67 7.66 -5.57
C ALA A 157 -14.51 8.64 -6.42
N LEU A 158 -15.70 8.20 -6.87
CA LEU A 158 -16.60 9.06 -7.63
C LEU A 158 -17.20 10.18 -6.78
N ALA A 159 -17.59 9.89 -5.53
CA ALA A 159 -18.07 10.91 -4.61
C ALA A 159 -17.00 11.99 -4.35
N ALA A 160 -15.75 11.58 -4.14
CA ALA A 160 -14.63 12.51 -3.97
C ALA A 160 -14.37 13.36 -5.23
N ALA A 161 -14.51 12.79 -6.42
CA ALA A 161 -14.38 13.50 -7.69
C ALA A 161 -15.51 14.54 -7.85
N SER A 162 -16.76 14.15 -7.58
CA SER A 162 -17.96 14.98 -7.69
C SER A 162 -18.07 16.06 -6.61
N ALA A 163 -17.32 15.94 -5.50
CA ALA A 163 -17.21 17.01 -4.50
C ALA A 163 -16.52 18.28 -5.04
N SER A 164 -15.91 18.22 -6.24
CA SER A 164 -15.35 19.39 -6.93
C SER A 164 -16.06 19.61 -8.27
N PRO A 165 -16.33 20.87 -8.67
CA PRO A 165 -16.95 21.16 -9.95
C PRO A 165 -16.18 20.53 -11.11
N THR A 166 -16.86 19.93 -12.09
CA THR A 166 -16.22 19.25 -13.23
C THR A 166 -15.26 20.15 -14.04
N ALA A 167 -15.51 21.47 -14.02
CA ALA A 167 -14.64 22.47 -14.63
C ALA A 167 -13.23 22.53 -14.00
N THR A 168 -13.09 22.12 -12.73
CA THR A 168 -11.81 22.11 -12.00
C THR A 168 -11.08 20.78 -12.09
N TRP A 169 -11.66 19.77 -12.73
CA TRP A 169 -10.98 18.49 -12.96
C TRP A 169 -9.75 18.71 -13.84
N PRO A 170 -8.66 17.97 -13.59
CA PRO A 170 -7.42 18.14 -14.32
C PRO A 170 -7.64 17.91 -15.82
N ARG A 171 -6.95 18.72 -16.62
CA ARG A 171 -6.86 18.56 -18.08
C ARG A 171 -5.47 18.03 -18.41
N PRO A 172 -5.34 17.08 -19.34
CA PRO A 172 -4.04 16.55 -19.71
C PRO A 172 -3.23 17.66 -20.39
N THR A 173 -1.98 17.80 -19.96
CA THR A 173 -1.00 18.63 -20.66
C THR A 173 -0.57 17.92 -21.96
N PRO A 174 0.04 18.62 -22.93
CA PRO A 174 0.61 17.95 -24.10
C PRO A 174 1.56 16.80 -23.73
N ARG A 175 2.34 16.96 -22.65
CA ARG A 175 3.24 15.91 -22.16
C ARG A 175 2.48 14.68 -21.69
N ASP A 176 1.38 14.85 -20.97
CA ASP A 176 0.54 13.74 -20.50
C ASP A 176 -0.04 12.94 -21.68
N VAL A 177 -0.56 13.64 -22.69
CA VAL A 177 -1.11 13.03 -23.91
C VAL A 177 -0.02 12.26 -24.65
N TRP A 178 1.17 12.86 -24.81
CA TRP A 178 2.31 12.15 -25.41
C TRP A 178 2.69 10.90 -24.61
N VAL A 179 2.80 10.98 -23.27
CA VAL A 179 3.14 9.82 -22.42
C VAL A 179 2.12 8.72 -22.61
N PHE A 180 0.84 9.05 -22.59
CA PHE A 180 -0.22 8.08 -22.77
C PHE A 180 -0.11 7.37 -24.12
N HIS A 181 0.07 8.11 -25.22
CA HIS A 181 0.28 7.50 -26.54
C HIS A 181 1.54 6.63 -26.59
N ARG A 182 2.63 7.04 -25.93
CA ARG A 182 3.85 6.21 -25.84
C ARG A 182 3.66 4.94 -25.02
N VAL A 183 2.83 4.97 -23.98
CA VAL A 183 2.42 3.76 -23.26
C VAL A 183 1.68 2.81 -24.19
N LEU A 184 0.69 3.30 -24.97
CA LEU A 184 -0.03 2.48 -25.93
C LEU A 184 0.89 1.92 -27.03
N ASP A 185 1.76 2.74 -27.61
CA ASP A 185 2.76 2.32 -28.59
C ASP A 185 3.68 1.23 -28.05
N LEU A 186 4.17 1.39 -26.81
CA LEU A 186 5.01 0.40 -26.16
C LEU A 186 4.28 -0.93 -26.04
N LEU A 187 3.01 -0.92 -25.62
CA LEU A 187 2.20 -2.14 -25.48
C LEU A 187 1.94 -2.82 -26.84
N ARG A 188 1.67 -2.04 -27.90
CA ARG A 188 1.53 -2.56 -29.28
C ARG A 188 2.81 -3.22 -29.80
N ALA A 189 3.97 -2.69 -29.43
CA ALA A 189 5.27 -3.16 -29.91
C ALA A 189 5.81 -4.38 -29.14
N LEU A 190 5.14 -4.84 -28.09
CA LEU A 190 5.57 -6.01 -27.33
C LEU A 190 5.51 -7.29 -28.18
N PRO A 191 6.43 -8.25 -27.97
CA PRO A 191 6.33 -9.56 -28.63
C PRO A 191 4.98 -10.22 -28.35
N PRO A 192 4.32 -10.91 -29.31
CA PRO A 192 2.94 -11.41 -29.14
C PRO A 192 2.71 -12.30 -27.90
N LYS A 193 3.74 -13.02 -27.45
CA LYS A 193 3.67 -13.88 -26.25
C LYS A 193 3.92 -13.13 -24.93
N ALA A 194 4.21 -11.83 -24.99
CA ALA A 194 4.50 -11.03 -23.82
C ALA A 194 3.28 -10.96 -22.90
N ARG A 195 3.48 -11.27 -21.62
CA ARG A 195 2.44 -11.26 -20.58
C ARG A 195 2.52 -9.98 -19.74
N TYR A 196 1.54 -9.80 -18.86
CA TYR A 196 1.49 -8.71 -17.87
C TYR A 196 2.86 -8.39 -17.23
N SER A 197 3.60 -9.39 -16.73
CA SER A 197 4.87 -9.14 -16.04
C SER A 197 5.92 -8.50 -16.96
N GLN A 198 5.95 -8.89 -18.23
CA GLN A 198 6.86 -8.33 -19.23
C GLN A 198 6.41 -6.92 -19.66
N ALA A 199 5.11 -6.69 -19.79
CA ALA A 199 4.55 -5.35 -20.05
C ALA A 199 4.89 -4.38 -18.89
N ARG A 200 4.70 -4.82 -17.64
CA ARG A 200 5.07 -4.06 -16.44
C ARG A 200 6.56 -3.71 -16.45
N THR A 201 7.43 -4.68 -16.69
CA THR A 201 8.88 -4.46 -16.77
C THR A 201 9.26 -3.51 -17.92
N ALA A 202 8.62 -3.63 -19.08
CA ALA A 202 8.88 -2.74 -20.20
C ALA A 202 8.49 -1.28 -19.88
N LEU A 203 7.33 -1.06 -19.25
CA LEU A 203 6.92 0.25 -18.77
C LEU A 203 7.85 0.81 -17.69
N GLN A 204 8.28 -0.02 -16.73
CA GLN A 204 9.26 0.38 -15.72
C GLN A 204 10.58 0.84 -16.36
N LYS A 205 11.10 0.08 -17.33
CA LYS A 205 12.33 0.42 -18.05
C LYS A 205 12.20 1.69 -18.90
N ALA A 206 11.02 1.93 -19.47
CA ALA A 206 10.77 3.09 -20.30
C ALA A 206 10.74 4.41 -19.49
N GLY A 207 10.48 4.35 -18.18
CA GLY A 207 10.52 5.54 -17.31
C GLY A 207 9.53 6.64 -17.72
N LEU A 208 8.45 6.28 -18.41
CA LEU A 208 7.48 7.24 -18.99
C LEU A 208 6.53 7.85 -17.93
N LEU A 209 6.20 7.05 -16.92
CA LEU A 209 5.25 7.43 -15.87
C LEU A 209 5.99 8.16 -14.74
N ARG A 210 5.24 8.96 -13.97
CA ARG A 210 5.80 9.59 -12.78
C ARG A 210 6.41 8.54 -11.83
N ALA A 211 7.65 8.79 -11.40
CA ALA A 211 8.44 7.87 -10.58
C ALA A 211 8.17 8.02 -9.06
N ASP A 212 6.92 8.22 -8.66
CA ASP A 212 6.52 8.43 -7.27
C ASP A 212 6.23 7.12 -6.52
N HIS A 213 5.81 6.07 -7.22
CA HIS A 213 5.53 4.76 -6.63
C HIS A 213 5.95 3.58 -7.53
N PRO A 214 6.65 2.54 -7.00
CA PRO A 214 7.11 1.40 -7.81
C PRO A 214 6.01 0.61 -8.52
N SER A 215 4.80 0.58 -7.95
CA SER A 215 3.65 -0.11 -8.55
C SER A 215 2.93 0.70 -9.64
N ARG A 216 3.36 1.94 -9.94
CA ARG A 216 2.67 2.81 -10.90
C ARG A 216 2.40 2.14 -12.26
N PRO A 217 3.36 1.40 -12.87
CA PRO A 217 3.11 0.69 -14.12
C PRO A 217 2.07 -0.42 -14.01
N GLU A 218 2.03 -1.12 -12.88
CA GLU A 218 1.04 -2.15 -12.59
C GLU A 218 -0.37 -1.55 -12.49
N THR A 219 -0.52 -0.47 -11.72
CA THR A 219 -1.82 0.19 -11.59
C THR A 219 -2.35 0.73 -12.93
N VAL A 220 -1.49 1.26 -13.80
CA VAL A 220 -1.92 1.70 -15.14
C VAL A 220 -2.40 0.52 -15.97
N LEU A 221 -1.66 -0.60 -15.97
CA LEU A 221 -2.05 -1.80 -16.72
C LEU A 221 -3.37 -2.36 -16.20
N GLU A 222 -3.56 -2.43 -14.89
CA GLU A 222 -4.82 -2.87 -14.27
C GLU A 222 -5.97 -1.97 -14.67
N ALA A 223 -5.79 -0.65 -14.61
CA ALA A 223 -6.83 0.28 -14.99
C ALA A 223 -7.19 0.18 -16.48
N LEU A 224 -6.20 0.04 -17.37
CA LEU A 224 -6.42 -0.16 -18.81
C LEU A 224 -7.13 -1.49 -19.10
N ALA A 225 -6.76 -2.56 -18.41
CA ALA A 225 -7.42 -3.85 -18.51
C ALA A 225 -8.87 -3.78 -18.02
N PHE A 226 -9.08 -3.17 -16.86
CA PHE A 226 -10.37 -3.06 -16.22
C PHE A 226 -11.38 -2.25 -17.06
N ILE A 227 -10.93 -1.20 -17.76
CA ILE A 227 -11.77 -0.43 -18.69
C ILE A 227 -11.89 -1.08 -20.09
N GLY A 228 -11.32 -2.27 -20.30
CA GLY A 228 -11.47 -3.03 -21.55
C GLY A 228 -10.54 -2.62 -22.68
N ILE A 229 -9.39 -2.02 -22.40
CA ILE A 229 -8.34 -1.77 -23.41
C ILE A 229 -7.39 -2.97 -23.53
N LEU A 230 -7.06 -3.58 -22.39
CA LEU A 230 -6.26 -4.81 -22.33
C LEU A 230 -7.16 -5.97 -21.93
N GLU A 231 -7.80 -6.58 -22.92
CA GLU A 231 -8.77 -7.65 -22.69
C GLU A 231 -8.55 -8.86 -23.61
N THR A 232 -9.26 -9.94 -23.31
CA THR A 232 -9.31 -11.15 -24.14
C THR A 232 -10.79 -11.46 -24.46
N PRO A 233 -11.09 -12.19 -25.53
CA PRO A 233 -12.48 -12.57 -25.82
C PRO A 233 -13.17 -13.30 -24.65
N GLU A 234 -12.43 -14.13 -23.92
CA GLU A 234 -12.93 -14.90 -22.77
C GLU A 234 -12.98 -14.10 -21.47
N HIS A 235 -12.10 -13.10 -21.34
CA HIS A 235 -12.01 -12.21 -20.18
C HIS A 235 -12.10 -10.75 -20.65
N PRO A 236 -13.32 -10.22 -20.84
CA PRO A 236 -13.56 -8.84 -21.22
C PRO A 236 -13.41 -7.87 -20.03
N GLY A 237 -13.04 -6.62 -20.31
CA GLY A 237 -13.11 -5.53 -19.36
C GLY A 237 -14.52 -4.95 -19.23
N MET A 238 -14.73 -4.08 -18.22
CA MET A 238 -16.05 -3.58 -17.82
C MET A 238 -16.82 -2.84 -18.90
N ARG A 239 -16.11 -2.25 -19.89
CA ARG A 239 -16.75 -1.56 -21.01
C ARG A 239 -17.30 -2.51 -22.07
N THR A 240 -16.72 -3.70 -22.22
CA THR A 240 -17.21 -4.73 -23.13
C THR A 240 -18.39 -5.47 -22.50
N ARG A 241 -18.23 -5.91 -21.24
CA ARG A 241 -19.28 -6.56 -20.48
C ARG A 241 -19.03 -6.40 -18.98
N PHE A 242 -20.09 -6.41 -18.19
CA PHE A 242 -19.94 -6.67 -16.76
C PHE A 242 -19.36 -8.07 -16.53
N THR A 243 -18.25 -8.13 -15.80
CA THR A 243 -17.57 -9.38 -15.43
C THR A 243 -17.71 -9.59 -13.91
N PRO A 244 -18.46 -10.62 -13.46
CA PRO A 244 -18.67 -10.90 -12.05
C PRO A 244 -17.37 -11.03 -11.26
N ALA A 245 -17.43 -10.73 -9.96
CA ALA A 245 -16.29 -10.84 -9.05
C ALA A 245 -15.65 -12.24 -9.08
N ILE A 246 -16.45 -13.30 -9.09
CA ILE A 246 -15.94 -14.69 -9.17
C ILE A 246 -15.18 -14.98 -10.47
N GLU A 247 -15.47 -14.29 -11.57
CA GLU A 247 -14.71 -14.40 -12.81
C GLU A 247 -13.44 -13.55 -12.75
N ARG A 248 -13.52 -12.34 -12.19
CA ARG A 248 -12.39 -11.44 -11.99
C ARG A 248 -11.34 -12.00 -11.02
N ASP A 249 -11.80 -12.74 -10.00
CA ASP A 249 -10.94 -13.32 -8.97
C ASP A 249 -10.17 -14.55 -9.42
N ARG A 250 -10.53 -15.15 -10.57
CA ARG A 250 -9.76 -16.26 -11.11
C ARG A 250 -8.32 -15.81 -11.39
N ARG A 251 -7.40 -16.77 -11.47
CA ARG A 251 -6.02 -16.55 -11.92
C ARG A 251 -5.59 -17.77 -12.73
N PRO A 252 -4.74 -17.62 -13.76
CA PRO A 252 -4.21 -18.77 -14.50
C PRO A 252 -3.34 -19.68 -13.61
N THR A 253 -2.65 -19.11 -12.63
CA THR A 253 -1.88 -19.85 -11.61
C THR A 253 -1.80 -19.02 -10.31
N THR A 254 -1.44 -19.65 -9.20
CA THR A 254 -1.20 -18.98 -7.91
C THR A 254 -0.04 -17.98 -7.90
N ARG A 255 0.79 -17.95 -8.95
CA ARG A 255 1.93 -17.02 -9.07
C ARG A 255 1.57 -15.70 -9.76
N VAL A 256 0.35 -15.58 -10.28
CA VAL A 256 -0.12 -14.36 -10.96
C VAL A 256 -1.03 -13.60 -10.00
N GLU A 257 -0.57 -12.43 -9.56
CA GLU A 257 -1.24 -11.63 -8.53
C GLU A 257 -2.38 -10.80 -9.12
N VAL A 258 -2.23 -10.28 -10.34
CA VAL A 258 -3.22 -9.38 -10.97
C VAL A 258 -4.51 -10.10 -11.41
N PRO A 259 -5.69 -9.48 -11.24
CA PRO A 259 -6.99 -10.06 -11.59
C PRO A 259 -7.32 -10.04 -13.08
N ALA A 260 -8.49 -10.60 -13.42
CA ALA A 260 -9.02 -10.54 -14.77
C ALA A 260 -9.43 -9.09 -15.08
N PRO A 261 -9.25 -8.63 -16.33
CA PRO A 261 -8.81 -9.42 -17.49
C PRO A 261 -7.29 -9.48 -17.67
N LEU A 262 -6.53 -8.66 -16.95
CA LEU A 262 -5.08 -8.49 -17.14
C LEU A 262 -4.27 -9.79 -16.98
N ALA A 263 -4.66 -10.67 -16.05
CA ALA A 263 -3.96 -11.92 -15.79
C ALA A 263 -3.89 -12.87 -17.01
N TRP A 264 -4.84 -12.74 -17.95
CA TRP A 264 -4.95 -13.59 -19.15
C TRP A 264 -4.51 -12.88 -20.41
N TRP A 265 -4.36 -11.55 -20.35
CA TRP A 265 -3.93 -10.78 -21.50
C TRP A 265 -2.49 -11.09 -21.88
N THR A 266 -2.26 -11.09 -23.19
CA THR A 266 -0.94 -11.13 -23.81
C THR A 266 -0.90 -10.10 -24.93
N ALA A 267 0.28 -9.59 -25.28
CA ALA A 267 0.42 -8.61 -26.36
C ALA A 267 -0.16 -9.07 -27.71
N GLY A 268 -0.24 -10.39 -27.96
CA GLY A 268 -0.87 -10.96 -29.14
C GLY A 268 -2.38 -10.75 -29.22
N HIS A 269 -3.07 -10.46 -28.11
CA HIS A 269 -4.46 -10.00 -28.11
C HIS A 269 -4.57 -8.53 -28.55
N GLY A 270 -3.47 -7.78 -28.52
CA GLY A 270 -3.44 -6.36 -28.90
C GLY A 270 -4.14 -5.45 -27.90
N LEU A 271 -4.44 -4.24 -28.37
CA LEU A 271 -5.29 -3.28 -27.68
C LEU A 271 -6.68 -3.30 -28.33
N HIS A 272 -7.74 -3.09 -27.54
CA HIS A 272 -9.07 -2.89 -28.10
C HIS A 272 -9.19 -1.46 -28.69
N GLU A 273 -8.79 -1.28 -29.95
CA GLU A 273 -8.65 0.04 -30.58
C GLU A 273 -9.95 0.87 -30.58
N ALA A 274 -11.11 0.25 -30.78
CA ALA A 274 -12.39 0.96 -30.71
C ALA A 274 -12.67 1.54 -29.30
N HIS A 275 -12.12 0.93 -28.25
CA HIS A 275 -12.21 1.49 -26.89
C HIS A 275 -11.20 2.59 -26.66
N VAL A 276 -10.00 2.46 -27.21
CA VAL A 276 -8.99 3.53 -27.22
C VAL A 276 -9.57 4.77 -27.90
N ASP A 277 -10.12 4.62 -29.10
CA ASP A 277 -10.70 5.73 -29.87
C ASP A 277 -11.92 6.35 -29.17
N ALA A 278 -12.83 5.52 -28.65
CA ALA A 278 -14.03 6.00 -27.96
C ALA A 278 -13.73 6.76 -26.66
N LEU A 279 -12.63 6.43 -25.96
CA LEU A 279 -12.24 7.08 -24.71
C LEU A 279 -11.29 8.25 -24.90
N PHE A 280 -10.35 8.10 -25.82
CA PHE A 280 -9.15 8.95 -25.91
C PHE A 280 -8.92 9.50 -27.31
N GLY A 281 -9.75 9.17 -28.30
CA GLY A 281 -9.59 9.66 -29.69
C GLY A 281 -9.67 11.17 -29.83
N HIS A 282 -10.23 11.88 -28.84
CA HIS A 282 -10.20 13.34 -28.81
C HIS A 282 -8.86 13.95 -28.34
N LEU A 283 -7.96 13.14 -27.80
CA LEU A 283 -6.65 13.58 -27.32
C LEU A 283 -5.64 13.46 -28.45
N ALA A 284 -5.56 14.52 -29.26
CA ALA A 284 -4.63 14.61 -30.38
C ALA A 284 -3.19 14.35 -29.92
N ARG A 285 -2.54 13.38 -30.55
CA ARG A 285 -1.16 13.02 -30.29
C ARG A 285 -0.23 14.18 -30.68
N PRO A 286 0.64 14.66 -29.78
CA PRO A 286 1.71 15.57 -30.16
C PRO A 286 2.71 14.88 -31.10
N GLU A 287 3.13 15.58 -32.15
CA GLU A 287 4.07 15.05 -33.16
C GLU A 287 5.46 14.76 -32.56
N GLU A 288 5.91 15.65 -31.68
CA GLU A 288 7.19 15.56 -30.98
C GLU A 288 6.99 15.39 -29.48
N GLU A 289 8.02 14.91 -28.78
CA GLU A 289 8.02 14.87 -27.32
C GLU A 289 8.01 16.31 -26.77
N PRO A 290 6.95 16.72 -26.03
CA PRO A 290 6.95 18.02 -25.41
C PRO A 290 8.02 18.08 -24.33
N VAL A 291 8.76 19.19 -24.26
CA VAL A 291 9.75 19.42 -23.21
C VAL A 291 9.10 19.19 -21.85
N PRO A 292 9.65 18.30 -20.99
CA PRO A 292 9.08 18.08 -19.68
C PRO A 292 9.07 19.41 -18.92
N PRO A 293 7.98 19.76 -18.21
CA PRO A 293 8.02 20.92 -17.33
C PRO A 293 9.19 20.75 -16.36
N PRO A 294 9.89 21.84 -15.98
CA PRO A 294 11.04 21.75 -15.10
C PRO A 294 10.66 20.96 -13.87
N THR A 295 11.28 19.80 -13.71
CA THR A 295 11.07 18.94 -12.56
C THR A 295 11.49 19.77 -11.37
N LYS A 296 10.54 20.27 -10.57
CA LYS A 296 10.87 20.68 -9.21
C LYS A 296 11.55 19.45 -8.62
N PRO A 297 12.81 19.55 -8.18
CA PRO A 297 13.48 18.40 -7.60
C PRO A 297 12.54 17.93 -6.50
N VAL A 298 12.01 16.72 -6.67
CA VAL A 298 11.37 15.99 -5.59
C VAL A 298 12.56 15.67 -4.69
N GLY A 299 12.97 16.67 -3.90
CA GLY A 299 14.10 16.58 -3.00
C GLY A 299 13.83 15.32 -2.23
N ARG A 300 14.74 14.33 -2.40
CA ARG A 300 14.65 12.97 -1.86
C ARG A 300 13.85 13.05 -0.59
N ARG A 301 12.57 12.65 -0.66
CA ARG A 301 11.53 13.02 0.33
C ARG A 301 12.09 12.55 1.66
N LYS A 302 12.76 13.47 2.39
CA LYS A 302 13.17 13.21 3.76
C LYS A 302 11.82 13.18 4.40
N THR A 303 11.27 11.98 4.59
CA THR A 303 10.37 11.76 5.71
C THR A 303 11.10 12.43 6.85
N ALA A 304 10.64 13.61 7.25
CA ALA A 304 11.03 14.19 8.50
C ALA A 304 10.53 13.13 9.48
N SER A 305 11.39 12.15 9.78
CA SER A 305 11.20 11.38 10.97
C SER A 305 11.15 12.45 12.04
N PRO A 306 10.05 12.53 12.81
CA PRO A 306 10.01 13.48 13.90
C PRO A 306 11.26 13.27 14.75
N ALA A 307 11.61 14.31 15.51
CA ALA A 307 12.70 14.28 16.47
C ALA A 307 12.37 13.34 17.65
N SER A 308 11.94 12.11 17.38
CA SER A 308 11.96 11.04 18.35
C SER A 308 13.42 10.85 18.77
N PRO A 309 13.73 10.83 20.07
CA PRO A 309 15.07 10.54 20.54
C PRO A 309 15.55 9.25 19.89
N ARG A 310 16.71 9.28 19.23
CA ARG A 310 17.35 8.07 18.70
C ARG A 310 18.43 7.68 19.69
N PRO A 311 18.46 6.43 20.19
CA PRO A 311 19.51 6.04 21.10
C PRO A 311 20.82 6.01 20.32
N GLN A 312 21.89 6.55 20.91
CA GLN A 312 23.22 6.40 20.37
C GLN A 312 23.64 4.93 20.53
N SER A 313 23.99 4.29 19.42
CA SER A 313 24.41 2.88 19.47
C SER A 313 25.81 2.77 20.05
N ILE A 314 25.99 1.87 21.01
CA ILE A 314 27.33 1.47 21.48
C ILE A 314 28.04 0.73 20.35
N ALA A 315 29.18 1.25 19.89
CA ALA A 315 29.94 0.73 18.75
C ALA A 315 30.63 -0.62 19.04
N GLY A 316 30.74 -1.47 18.03
CA GLY A 316 31.39 -2.79 18.12
C GLY A 316 30.45 -3.97 17.77
N PRO A 317 31.00 -5.19 17.62
CA PRO A 317 30.23 -6.37 17.23
C PRO A 317 29.30 -6.83 18.37
N PRO A 318 28.24 -7.62 18.06
CA PRO A 318 27.45 -8.27 19.09
C PRO A 318 28.30 -9.11 20.04
N THR A 319 27.99 -9.03 21.34
CA THR A 319 28.62 -9.84 22.39
C THR A 319 27.55 -10.40 23.33
N PRO A 320 27.78 -11.56 23.97
CA PRO A 320 26.95 -12.01 25.09
C PRO A 320 26.81 -10.91 26.15
N GLY A 321 25.62 -10.74 26.72
CA GLY A 321 25.32 -9.66 27.66
C GLY A 321 25.06 -8.29 27.01
N SER A 322 25.14 -8.17 25.68
CA SER A 322 24.66 -6.98 24.98
C SER A 322 23.13 -6.87 25.04
N VAL A 323 22.61 -5.66 25.22
CA VAL A 323 21.18 -5.37 25.11
C VAL A 323 20.92 -4.39 23.98
N TYR A 324 19.90 -4.68 23.19
CA TYR A 324 19.50 -3.92 22.01
C TYR A 324 18.13 -3.29 22.21
N ALA A 325 18.04 -1.96 22.11
CA ALA A 325 16.79 -1.26 21.89
C ALA A 325 16.26 -1.58 20.49
N ILE A 326 14.98 -1.94 20.41
CA ILE A 326 14.28 -2.29 19.17
C ILE A 326 13.10 -1.36 19.01
N ARG A 327 13.05 -0.65 17.88
CA ARG A 327 11.93 0.21 17.53
C ARG A 327 10.82 -0.61 16.88
N TYR A 328 9.70 -0.77 17.56
CA TYR A 328 8.52 -1.50 17.05
C TYR A 328 7.66 -0.60 16.16
N ARG A 329 7.36 0.62 16.60
CA ARG A 329 6.73 1.70 15.82
C ARG A 329 7.35 3.05 16.17
N GLU A 330 6.88 4.13 15.57
CA GLU A 330 7.49 5.46 15.73
C GLU A 330 7.62 5.90 17.20
N ASP A 331 6.63 5.54 18.00
CA ASP A 331 6.42 5.92 19.39
C ASP A 331 6.42 4.70 20.34
N LEU A 332 7.04 3.59 19.93
CA LEU A 332 7.13 2.40 20.77
C LEU A 332 8.43 1.65 20.55
N TRP A 333 9.10 1.41 21.66
CA TRP A 333 10.34 0.69 21.75
C TRP A 333 10.24 -0.45 22.75
N GLY A 334 11.04 -1.48 22.54
CA GLY A 334 11.36 -2.48 23.55
C GLY A 334 12.84 -2.80 23.56
N ALA A 335 13.21 -3.86 24.26
CA ALA A 335 14.60 -4.29 24.35
C ALA A 335 14.73 -5.81 24.18
N ALA A 336 15.85 -6.25 23.62
CA ALA A 336 16.23 -7.66 23.58
C ALA A 336 17.66 -7.87 24.10
N TYR A 337 17.80 -8.89 24.93
CA TYR A 337 19.06 -9.36 25.49
C TYR A 337 19.74 -10.34 24.54
N CYS A 338 21.06 -10.28 24.41
CA CYS A 338 21.86 -11.21 23.63
C CYS A 338 22.53 -12.25 24.55
N HIS A 339 22.06 -13.48 24.49
CA HIS A 339 22.57 -14.60 25.29
C HIS A 339 23.90 -15.12 24.78
N GLU A 340 24.03 -15.24 23.46
CA GLU A 340 25.13 -15.96 22.83
C GLU A 340 25.40 -15.36 21.46
N VAL A 341 26.66 -15.39 21.01
CA VAL A 341 27.04 -14.97 19.66
C VAL A 341 27.79 -16.11 18.97
N ARG A 342 27.39 -16.42 17.75
CA ARG A 342 28.03 -17.44 16.90
C ARG A 342 28.31 -16.87 15.53
N THR A 343 29.38 -17.34 14.93
CA THR A 343 29.69 -17.10 13.52
C THR A 343 29.55 -18.43 12.79
N ASP A 344 28.76 -18.47 11.72
CA ASP A 344 28.63 -19.70 10.92
C ASP A 344 29.80 -19.87 9.94
N GLU A 345 29.80 -21.00 9.24
CA GLU A 345 30.79 -21.37 8.22
C GLU A 345 30.88 -20.35 7.07
N ARG A 346 29.86 -19.51 6.88
CA ARG A 346 29.82 -18.45 5.86
C ARG A 346 30.32 -17.10 6.40
N GLY A 347 30.82 -17.05 7.63
CA GLY A 347 31.29 -15.82 8.29
C GLY A 347 30.15 -14.93 8.79
N ILE A 348 28.90 -15.43 8.86
CA ILE A 348 27.75 -14.64 9.28
C ILE A 348 27.62 -14.67 10.79
N VAL A 349 27.79 -13.50 11.42
CA VAL A 349 27.60 -13.31 12.86
C VAL A 349 26.11 -13.29 13.21
N ARG A 350 25.73 -14.10 14.20
CA ARG A 350 24.38 -14.20 14.77
C ARG A 350 24.41 -14.07 16.28
N GLY A 351 23.50 -13.27 16.82
CA GLY A 351 23.21 -13.25 18.25
C GLY A 351 21.95 -14.05 18.57
N ARG A 352 21.98 -14.92 19.58
CA ARG A 352 20.78 -15.52 20.16
C ARG A 352 20.15 -14.51 21.10
N VAL A 353 18.96 -14.04 20.76
CA VAL A 353 18.29 -12.96 21.48
C VAL A 353 16.98 -13.39 22.11
N GLU A 354 16.58 -12.67 23.15
CA GLU A 354 15.34 -12.85 23.90
C GLU A 354 14.80 -11.48 24.33
N TYR A 355 13.48 -11.27 24.27
CA TYR A 355 12.88 -9.98 24.64
C TYR A 355 12.87 -9.78 26.15
N LEU A 356 13.17 -8.56 26.57
CA LEU A 356 12.93 -8.09 27.93
C LEU A 356 11.49 -7.58 28.06
N ASP A 357 10.85 -7.74 29.21
CA ASP A 357 9.50 -7.23 29.50
C ASP A 357 9.53 -5.72 29.74
N LEU A 358 9.85 -4.99 28.68
CA LEU A 358 10.00 -3.55 28.66
C LEU A 358 9.39 -2.99 27.38
N LEU A 359 8.39 -2.14 27.55
CA LEU A 359 7.84 -1.28 26.52
C LEU A 359 7.95 0.16 26.95
N SER A 360 8.39 1.01 26.02
CA SER A 360 8.64 2.42 26.31
C SER A 360 8.28 3.30 25.10
N PRO A 361 7.69 4.48 25.31
CA PRO A 361 7.42 5.42 24.22
C PRO A 361 8.71 6.04 23.64
N THR A 362 9.79 6.00 24.41
CA THR A 362 11.13 6.46 24.04
C THR A 362 12.13 5.30 24.06
N PRO A 363 13.29 5.42 23.40
CA PRO A 363 14.27 4.35 23.43
C PRO A 363 14.70 4.01 24.87
N PRO A 364 14.71 2.72 25.25
CA PRO A 364 15.18 2.29 26.55
C PRO A 364 16.59 2.77 26.88
N THR A 365 16.81 3.19 28.12
CA THR A 365 18.13 3.51 28.67
C THR A 365 18.70 2.31 29.44
N ALA A 366 20.01 2.33 29.71
CA ALA A 366 20.66 1.26 30.48
C ALA A 366 20.05 1.08 31.87
N ASP A 367 19.65 2.17 32.54
CA ASP A 367 19.04 2.14 33.88
C ASP A 367 17.71 1.39 33.90
N GLN A 368 16.95 1.44 32.80
CA GLN A 368 15.68 0.74 32.67
C GLN A 368 15.84 -0.78 32.48
N LEU A 369 17.05 -1.27 32.21
CA LEU A 369 17.33 -2.69 31.94
C LEU A 369 17.62 -3.49 33.22
N ALA A 370 18.05 -2.81 34.28
CA ALA A 370 18.44 -3.47 35.52
C ALA A 370 17.23 -4.16 36.17
N GLY A 371 17.29 -5.50 36.26
CA GLY A 371 16.24 -6.30 36.88
C GLY A 371 14.98 -6.50 36.01
N THR A 372 14.97 -6.05 34.75
CA THR A 372 13.86 -6.32 33.84
C THR A 372 13.81 -7.82 33.54
N PRO A 373 12.68 -8.50 33.79
CA PRO A 373 12.55 -9.92 33.47
C PRO A 373 12.45 -10.12 31.95
N PHE A 374 12.59 -11.37 31.52
CA PHE A 374 12.29 -11.74 30.14
C PHE A 374 10.78 -11.75 29.89
N ARG A 375 10.40 -11.52 28.63
CA ARG A 375 9.01 -11.57 28.18
C ARG A 375 8.69 -12.90 27.53
N ASP A 376 7.78 -13.64 28.14
CA ASP A 376 7.18 -14.84 27.53
C ASP A 376 6.31 -14.49 26.31
N ARG A 377 6.08 -15.49 25.47
CA ARG A 377 5.09 -15.42 24.40
C ARG A 377 3.69 -15.25 25.00
N LEU A 378 2.76 -14.76 24.18
CA LEU A 378 1.35 -14.64 24.55
C LEU A 378 0.68 -15.99 24.85
N ASN A 379 1.26 -17.10 24.40
CA ASN A 379 0.84 -18.46 24.77
C ASN A 379 1.52 -19.01 26.04
N GLY A 380 2.34 -18.20 26.73
CA GLY A 380 3.04 -18.56 27.96
C GLY A 380 4.37 -19.30 27.76
N GLU A 381 4.76 -19.59 26.51
CA GLU A 381 6.04 -20.26 26.21
C GLU A 381 7.19 -19.26 26.15
N ARG A 382 8.41 -19.74 26.42
CA ARG A 382 9.63 -18.96 26.24
C ARG A 382 9.91 -18.71 24.75
N TRP A 383 10.46 -17.54 24.43
CA TRP A 383 10.90 -17.22 23.07
C TRP A 383 12.39 -16.91 23.02
N GLN A 384 13.08 -17.51 22.06
CA GLN A 384 14.43 -17.12 21.67
C GLN A 384 14.55 -17.15 20.14
N GLY A 385 15.44 -16.32 19.59
CA GLY A 385 15.73 -16.30 18.15
C GLY A 385 17.20 -16.05 17.85
N TRP A 386 17.74 -16.71 16.83
CA TRP A 386 19.05 -16.40 16.27
C TRP A 386 18.91 -15.29 15.22
N CYS A 387 19.48 -14.12 15.49
CA CYS A 387 19.34 -12.95 14.63
C CYS A 387 20.66 -12.51 14.00
N THR A 388 20.66 -12.33 12.68
CA THR A 388 21.77 -11.69 11.95
C THR A 388 21.63 -10.17 11.95
N GLY A 389 22.75 -9.44 11.94
CA GLY A 389 22.77 -8.00 11.62
C GLY A 389 22.30 -7.06 12.74
N LEU A 390 22.39 -7.50 14.00
CA LEU A 390 22.01 -6.71 15.18
C LEU A 390 22.72 -5.34 15.29
N ASP A 391 23.91 -5.22 14.72
CA ASP A 391 24.76 -4.02 14.72
C ASP A 391 24.47 -3.03 13.57
N LYS A 392 23.86 -3.52 12.48
CA LYS A 392 23.66 -2.75 11.23
C LYS A 392 22.20 -2.46 10.89
N THR A 393 21.25 -3.14 11.53
CA THR A 393 19.83 -2.97 11.21
C THR A 393 19.28 -1.62 11.70
N PRO A 394 18.68 -0.79 10.83
CA PRO A 394 18.01 0.43 11.25
C PRO A 394 16.86 0.14 12.24
N GLY A 395 16.80 0.92 13.33
CA GLY A 395 15.80 0.70 14.40
C GLY A 395 16.20 -0.34 15.45
N VAL A 396 17.33 -1.03 15.28
CA VAL A 396 17.96 -1.88 16.30
C VAL A 396 19.26 -1.19 16.74
N LYS A 397 19.40 -0.94 18.03
CA LYS A 397 20.51 -0.14 18.58
C LYS A 397 21.03 -0.77 19.86
N ARG A 398 22.32 -1.03 19.92
CA ARG A 398 22.93 -1.55 21.15
C ARG A 398 23.01 -0.43 22.19
N ILE A 399 22.40 -0.65 23.35
CA ILE A 399 22.24 0.36 24.41
C ILE A 399 22.94 -0.01 25.72
N ALA A 400 23.31 -1.27 25.90
CA ALA A 400 24.12 -1.73 27.03
C ALA A 400 24.98 -2.94 26.64
N ILE A 401 26.04 -3.15 27.41
CA ILE A 401 26.95 -4.30 27.33
C ILE A 401 27.13 -4.86 28.74
N GLU A 402 27.57 -6.12 28.84
CA GLU A 402 27.87 -6.78 30.12
C GLU A 402 26.69 -6.79 31.10
N VAL A 403 25.45 -6.78 30.57
CA VAL A 403 24.25 -6.89 31.39
C VAL A 403 24.13 -8.34 31.88
N PRO A 404 23.98 -8.58 33.20
CA PRO A 404 23.70 -9.92 33.71
C PRO A 404 22.39 -10.45 33.14
N ALA A 405 22.37 -11.72 32.72
CA ALA A 405 21.15 -12.33 32.21
C ALA A 405 20.08 -12.39 33.32
N PRO A 406 18.86 -11.87 33.09
CA PRO A 406 17.74 -12.09 33.99
C PRO A 406 17.48 -13.58 34.21
N ALA A 407 16.92 -13.94 35.37
CA ALA A 407 16.42 -15.29 35.57
C ALA A 407 15.18 -15.54 34.69
N HIS A 408 15.04 -16.75 34.16
CA HIS A 408 13.86 -17.16 33.41
C HIS A 408 13.28 -18.44 34.03
N ALA A 409 11.98 -18.46 34.32
CA ALA A 409 11.32 -19.62 34.92
C ALA A 409 11.10 -20.76 33.92
N GLN A 410 10.75 -20.43 32.68
CA GLN A 410 10.55 -21.41 31.61
C GLN A 410 11.86 -22.04 31.08
N PRO A 411 11.82 -23.32 30.69
CA PRO A 411 12.95 -23.99 30.04
C PRO A 411 13.31 -23.32 28.72
N THR A 412 14.55 -23.55 28.26
CA THR A 412 14.98 -23.06 26.93
C THR A 412 14.15 -23.76 25.84
N PRO A 413 13.71 -23.06 24.79
CA PRO A 413 12.96 -23.68 23.71
C PRO A 413 13.76 -24.79 23.02
N ASP A 414 13.10 -25.93 22.71
CA ASP A 414 13.72 -27.06 22.01
C ASP A 414 14.27 -26.68 20.63
N ARG A 415 13.66 -25.67 20.00
CA ARG A 415 14.09 -25.13 18.71
C ARG A 415 14.12 -23.60 18.73
N VAL A 416 15.29 -23.05 18.41
CA VAL A 416 15.50 -21.61 18.23
C VAL A 416 15.56 -21.31 16.74
N ALA A 417 14.61 -20.51 16.25
CA ALA A 417 14.53 -20.16 14.83
C ALA A 417 15.62 -19.15 14.42
N PHE A 418 15.97 -19.15 13.13
CA PHE A 418 16.88 -18.18 12.53
C PHE A 418 16.11 -17.08 11.81
N SER A 419 16.48 -15.82 12.04
CA SER A 419 15.89 -14.64 11.39
C SER A 419 16.90 -13.50 11.24
N GLY A 420 16.49 -12.40 10.60
CA GLY A 420 17.24 -11.15 10.62
C GLY A 420 16.82 -10.25 11.77
N ALA A 421 17.70 -9.37 12.24
CA ALA A 421 17.34 -8.36 13.24
C ALA A 421 16.21 -7.42 12.77
N ARG A 422 15.99 -7.29 11.45
CA ARG A 422 14.85 -6.54 10.87
C ARG A 422 13.49 -7.18 11.21
N ASP A 423 13.47 -8.49 11.47
CA ASP A 423 12.25 -9.25 11.73
C ASP A 423 11.86 -9.17 13.21
N LEU A 424 12.74 -8.67 14.08
CA LEU A 424 12.46 -8.55 15.53
C LEU A 424 11.21 -7.70 15.80
N ALA A 425 11.04 -6.58 15.10
CA ALA A 425 9.84 -5.77 15.29
C ALA A 425 8.54 -6.52 14.96
N HIS A 426 8.56 -7.38 13.94
CA HIS A 426 7.42 -8.21 13.57
C HIS A 426 7.21 -9.36 14.58
N LEU A 427 8.28 -10.05 14.96
CA LEU A 427 8.25 -11.18 15.88
C LEU A 427 7.84 -10.77 17.31
N ALA A 428 8.04 -9.51 17.70
CA ALA A 428 7.60 -8.99 18.98
C ALA A 428 6.08 -9.15 19.22
N GLY A 429 5.27 -9.22 18.16
CA GLY A 429 3.84 -9.50 18.27
C GLY A 429 3.50 -10.88 18.87
N TRP A 430 4.48 -11.79 18.97
CA TRP A 430 4.30 -13.07 19.67
C TRP A 430 4.47 -12.95 21.18
N ASN A 431 5.12 -11.89 21.67
CA ASN A 431 5.48 -11.68 23.08
C ASN A 431 4.66 -10.55 23.72
N PHE A 432 4.25 -9.56 22.92
CA PHE A 432 3.56 -8.38 23.41
C PHE A 432 2.23 -8.18 22.70
N LYS A 433 1.25 -7.63 23.43
CA LYS A 433 0.04 -7.04 22.87
C LYS A 433 0.29 -5.53 22.81
N PHE A 434 0.41 -5.00 21.60
CA PHE A 434 0.62 -3.56 21.34
C PHE A 434 -0.65 -2.87 20.88
#